data_AF-A0A355GK06-F1
#
_entry.id   AF-A0A355GK06-F1
#
_cell.length_a   1.000
_cell.length_b   1.000
_cell.length_c   1.000
_cell.angle_alpha   90.00
_cell.angle_beta   90.00
_cell.angle_gamma   90.00
#
_symmetry.space_group_name_H-M   'P 1'
#
loop_
_entity.id
_entity.type
_entity.pdbx_description
1 polymer ?
#
loop_
_entity_poly.entity_id
_entity_poly.type
_entity_poly.pdbx_seq_one_letter_code
_entity_poly.pdbx_strand_id
1 'polypeptide(L)'
;VLTIAVLAMIVGLSEVAVAVNTELNDVSNAIGALNQTYAYTGFWSGSHGKTKSYILGSEFDDAFDDCDLNTSCDIVCGAEGMKSEGGW
;
A
#
# COMPACT_ATOMS: atom_id res chain seq x y z
N VAL A 1 44.45 -7.64 -10.69
CA VAL A 1 43.88 -6.52 -9.90
C VAL A 1 42.52 -6.10 -10.45
N LEU A 2 42.38 -5.73 -11.73
CA LEU A 2 41.09 -5.31 -12.31
C LEU A 2 39.96 -6.35 -12.16
N THR A 3 40.27 -7.64 -12.31
CA THR A 3 39.28 -8.72 -12.22
C THR A 3 38.70 -8.92 -10.82
N ILE A 4 39.50 -8.68 -9.77
CA ILE A 4 39.05 -8.79 -8.37
C ILE A 4 38.10 -7.64 -8.03
N ALA A 5 38.36 -6.45 -8.57
CA ALA A 5 37.47 -5.31 -8.40
C ALA A 5 36.08 -5.54 -9.05
N VAL A 6 36.06 -6.13 -10.25
CA VAL A 6 34.79 -6.47 -10.93
C VAL A 6 34.00 -7.53 -10.14
N LEU A 7 34.67 -8.57 -9.64
CA LEU A 7 34.01 -9.61 -8.83
C LEU A 7 33.45 -9.05 -7.52
N ALA A 8 34.20 -8.20 -6.83
CA ALA A 8 33.73 -7.55 -5.61
C ALA A 8 32.51 -6.66 -5.87
N MET A 9 32.47 -5.95 -7.01
CA MET A 9 31.31 -5.14 -7.40
C MET A 9 30.07 -6.01 -7.71
N ILE A 10 30.24 -7.13 -8.41
CA ILE A 10 29.12 -8.03 -8.76
C ILE A 10 28.50 -8.63 -7.49
N VAL A 11 29.34 -9.13 -6.58
CA VAL A 11 28.87 -9.68 -5.31
C VAL A 11 28.22 -8.57 -4.47
N GLY A 12 28.87 -7.41 -4.34
CA GLY A 12 28.33 -6.28 -3.60
C GLY A 12 26.97 -5.80 -4.13
N LEU A 13 26.80 -5.73 -5.46
CA LEU A 13 25.53 -5.33 -6.06
C LEU A 13 24.44 -6.41 -5.89
N SER A 14 24.82 -7.68 -5.89
CA SER A 14 23.89 -8.79 -5.68
C SER A 14 23.35 -8.79 -4.25
N GLU A 15 24.21 -8.59 -3.25
CA GLU A 15 23.79 -8.47 -1.85
C GLU A 15 22.90 -7.25 -1.62
N VAL A 16 23.22 -6.10 -2.24
CA VAL A 16 22.36 -4.91 -2.17
C VAL A 16 21.00 -5.17 -2.80
N ALA A 17 20.93 -5.86 -3.93
CA ALA A 17 19.66 -6.18 -4.57
C ALA A 17 18.78 -7.09 -3.69
N VAL A 18 19.37 -8.12 -3.07
CA VAL A 18 18.64 -9.01 -2.15
C VAL A 18 18.20 -8.24 -0.90
N ALA A 19 19.11 -7.49 -0.27
CA ALA A 19 18.80 -6.75 0.95
C ALA A 19 17.70 -5.70 0.72
N VAL A 20 17.76 -4.94 -0.37
CA VAL A 20 16.72 -3.94 -0.69
C VAL A 20 15.37 -4.62 -0.90
N ASN A 21 15.32 -5.75 -1.61
CA ASN A 21 14.07 -6.46 -1.81
C ASN A 21 13.48 -7.02 -0.50
N THR A 22 14.33 -7.53 0.40
CA THR A 22 13.88 -7.99 1.72
C THR A 22 13.30 -6.85 2.54
N GLU A 23 13.98 -5.71 2.62
CA GLU A 23 13.47 -4.55 3.37
C GLU A 23 12.19 -3.98 2.75
N LEU A 24 12.08 -3.96 1.42
CA LEU A 24 10.86 -3.51 0.74
C LEU A 24 9.69 -4.47 0.98
N ASN A 25 9.94 -5.78 1.03
CA ASN A 25 8.94 -6.78 1.40
C ASN A 25 8.46 -6.56 2.85
N ASP A 26 9.38 -6.32 3.79
CA ASP A 26 9.02 -6.03 5.18
C ASP A 26 8.17 -4.76 5.31
N VAL A 27 8.50 -3.70 4.55
CA VAL A 27 7.70 -2.47 4.48
C VAL A 27 6.33 -2.74 3.84
N SER A 28 6.27 -3.56 2.79
CA SER A 28 5.02 -3.94 2.12
C SER A 28 4.09 -4.69 3.08
N ASN A 29 4.61 -5.66 3.84
CA ASN A 29 3.86 -6.39 4.86
C ASN A 29 3.36 -5.45 5.95
N ALA A 30 4.21 -4.53 6.41
CA ALA A 30 3.85 -3.59 7.45
C ALA A 30 2.73 -2.63 7.01
N ILE A 31 2.73 -2.18 5.75
CA ILE A 31 1.69 -1.29 5.21
C ILE A 31 0.41 -2.08 4.91
N GLY A 32 0.51 -3.25 4.29
CA GLY A 32 -0.63 -4.10 3.96
C GLY A 32 -1.37 -4.61 5.19
N ALA A 33 -0.69 -4.81 6.32
CA ALA A 33 -1.33 -5.20 7.58
C ALA A 33 -2.02 -4.03 8.32
N LEU A 34 -1.92 -2.80 7.82
CA LEU A 34 -2.69 -1.67 8.35
C LEU A 34 -4.08 -1.72 7.76
N ASN A 35 -5.09 -1.43 8.58
CA ASN A 35 -6.41 -1.13 8.06
C ASN A 35 -6.37 0.23 7.33
N GLN A 36 -6.62 0.23 6.02
CA GLN A 36 -6.56 1.42 5.17
C GLN A 36 -7.93 2.12 5.01
N THR A 37 -8.96 1.67 5.75
CA THR A 37 -10.30 2.27 5.77
C THR A 37 -10.23 3.67 6.39
N TYR A 38 -10.83 4.65 5.72
CA TYR A 38 -11.00 6.00 6.26
C TYR A 38 -12.36 6.60 5.89
N ALA A 39 -12.91 7.41 6.80
CA ALA A 39 -14.17 8.12 6.57
C ALA A 39 -14.12 9.54 7.14
N TYR A 40 -14.71 10.49 6.42
CA TYR A 40 -14.96 11.83 6.93
C TYR A 40 -16.39 12.28 6.63
N THR A 41 -16.99 12.98 7.60
CA THR A 41 -18.36 13.47 7.48
C THR A 41 -18.43 14.75 6.65
N GLY A 42 -19.51 14.90 5.91
CA GLY A 42 -19.86 16.14 5.22
C GLY A 42 -20.38 17.23 6.15
N PHE A 43 -20.57 18.44 5.61
CA PHE A 43 -21.12 19.58 6.33
C PHE A 43 -22.48 19.96 5.78
N TRP A 44 -23.45 20.21 6.66
CA TRP A 44 -24.77 20.70 6.27
C TRP A 44 -25.17 21.93 7.07
N SER A 45 -25.92 22.82 6.43
CA SER A 45 -26.50 24.00 7.06
C SER A 45 -27.93 24.18 6.57
N GLY A 46 -28.85 24.36 7.51
CA GLY A 46 -30.25 24.63 7.22
C GLY A 46 -30.92 25.34 8.39
N SER A 47 -32.05 26.00 8.12
CA SER A 47 -32.89 26.62 9.13
C SER A 47 -34.34 26.60 8.70
N HIS A 48 -35.28 26.45 9.65
CA HIS A 48 -36.72 26.43 9.41
C HIS A 48 -37.17 25.49 8.26
N GLY A 49 -36.59 24.30 8.18
CA GLY A 49 -36.95 23.30 7.16
C GLY A 49 -36.45 23.61 5.73
N LYS A 50 -35.56 24.60 5.57
CA LYS A 50 -34.91 24.92 4.29
C LYS A 50 -33.42 24.61 4.37
N THR A 51 -32.91 23.83 3.41
CA THR A 51 -31.48 23.54 3.27
C THR A 51 -30.77 24.73 2.63
N LYS A 52 -29.74 25.27 3.30
CA LYS A 52 -28.91 26.38 2.80
C LYS A 52 -27.68 25.87 2.05
N SER A 53 -27.02 24.85 2.58
CA SER A 53 -25.87 24.22 1.95
C SER A 53 -25.71 22.79 2.43
N TYR A 54 -25.19 21.94 1.55
CA TYR A 54 -24.93 20.54 1.84
C TYR A 54 -23.67 20.11 1.08
N ILE A 55 -22.70 19.56 1.80
CA ILE A 55 -21.50 18.93 1.25
C ILE A 55 -21.51 17.49 1.76
N LEU A 56 -21.34 16.54 0.85
CA LEU A 56 -21.24 15.12 1.18
C LEU A 56 -19.88 14.80 1.81
N GLY A 57 -19.87 13.85 2.73
CA GLY A 57 -18.63 13.23 3.19
C GLY A 57 -18.09 12.25 2.14
N SER A 58 -16.95 11.63 2.43
CA SER A 58 -16.46 10.50 1.66
C SER A 58 -15.86 9.46 2.60
N GLU A 59 -15.92 8.23 2.14
CA GLU A 59 -15.33 7.07 2.78
C GLU A 59 -14.62 6.22 1.74
N PHE A 60 -13.57 5.54 2.18
CA PHE A 60 -12.96 4.42 1.50
C PHE A 60 -12.96 3.25 2.50
N ASP A 61 -13.56 2.14 2.10
CA ASP A 61 -13.52 0.90 2.87
C ASP A 61 -12.51 -0.04 2.21
N ASP A 62 -11.51 -0.41 2.99
CA ASP A 62 -10.46 -1.33 2.60
C ASP A 62 -11.04 -2.74 2.43
N ALA A 63 -10.57 -3.48 1.42
CA ALA A 63 -11.05 -4.82 1.17
C ALA A 63 -10.05 -5.83 1.74
N PHE A 64 -10.54 -7.03 2.09
CA PHE A 64 -9.64 -8.09 2.51
C PHE A 64 -8.76 -8.54 1.33
N ASP A 65 -7.46 -8.39 1.50
CA ASP A 65 -6.45 -8.82 0.53
C ASP A 65 -5.53 -9.93 1.07
N ASP A 66 -4.55 -10.34 0.27
CA ASP A 66 -3.57 -11.36 0.63
C ASP A 66 -2.69 -10.94 1.83
N CYS A 67 -2.61 -9.64 2.13
CA CYS A 67 -1.83 -9.04 3.22
C CYS A 67 -2.60 -8.99 4.55
N ASP A 68 -3.94 -9.06 4.50
CA ASP A 68 -4.79 -9.15 5.68
C ASP A 68 -4.96 -10.58 6.20
N LEU A 69 -5.04 -11.55 5.29
CA LEU A 69 -5.32 -12.95 5.61
C LEU A 69 -4.06 -13.78 5.83
N ASN A 70 -2.91 -13.31 5.35
CA ASN A 70 -1.61 -13.93 5.52
C ASN A 70 -0.57 -12.86 5.89
N THR A 71 0.28 -13.13 6.89
CA THR A 71 1.25 -12.14 7.39
C THR A 71 2.45 -11.91 6.45
N SER A 72 2.40 -12.39 5.21
CA SER A 72 3.45 -12.22 4.21
C SER A 72 2.87 -11.91 2.82
N CYS A 73 3.05 -10.67 2.40
CA CYS A 73 2.83 -10.13 1.07
C CYS A 73 4.18 -9.89 0.40
N ASP A 74 4.75 -10.96 -0.14
CA ASP A 74 5.98 -10.86 -0.90
C ASP A 74 5.78 -10.03 -2.17
N ILE A 75 6.73 -9.14 -2.45
CA ILE A 75 6.73 -8.34 -3.67
C ILE A 75 7.14 -9.29 -4.81
N VAL A 76 6.17 -10.05 -5.30
CA VAL A 76 6.37 -10.91 -6.47
C VAL A 76 6.33 -10.02 -7.72
N CYS A 77 7.45 -9.96 -8.44
CA CYS A 77 7.53 -9.31 -9.74
C CYS A 77 6.55 -10.00 -10.71
N GLY A 78 5.35 -9.45 -10.88
CA GLY A 78 4.32 -10.00 -11.77
C GLY A 78 3.14 -10.68 -11.08
N ALA A 79 2.87 -10.39 -9.79
CA ALA A 79 1.58 -10.72 -9.20
C ALA A 79 0.45 -10.16 -10.09
N GLU A 80 -0.53 -11.02 -10.41
CA GLU A 80 -1.73 -10.60 -11.14
C GLU A 80 -2.35 -9.44 -10.37
N GLY A 81 -2.61 -8.32 -11.04
CA GLY A 81 -3.18 -7.15 -10.38
C GLY A 81 -4.44 -7.57 -9.63
N MET A 82 -4.36 -7.56 -8.30
CA MET A 82 -5.54 -7.81 -7.46
C MET A 82 -6.60 -6.79 -7.84
N LYS A 83 -7.87 -7.22 -7.79
CA LYS A 83 -8.98 -6.39 -8.26
C LYS A 83 -8.95 -5.08 -7.47
N SER A 84 -9.03 -3.95 -8.18
CA SER A 84 -9.15 -2.61 -7.61
C SER A 84 -10.02 -2.63 -6.36
N GLU A 85 -9.41 -2.32 -5.24
CA GLU A 85 -10.07 -2.25 -3.94
C GLU A 85 -10.66 -0.84 -3.82
N GLY A 86 -11.98 -0.78 -3.68
CA GLY A 86 -12.76 0.44 -3.77
C GLY A 86 -14.00 0.29 -4.64
N GLY A 87 -15.08 -0.20 -4.04
CA GLY A 87 -16.44 0.12 -4.46
C GLY A 87 -17.01 1.15 -3.49
N TRP A 88 -17.77 2.15 -3.92
CA TRP A 88 -18.96 2.04 -4.78
C TRP A 88 -18.79 2.37 -6.26
#